data_AF-L9WIR0-F1
#
_entry.id   AF-L9WIR0-F1
#
_cell.length_a   1.000
_cell.length_b   1.000
_cell.length_c   1.000
_cell.angle_alpha   90.00
_cell.angle_beta   90.00
_cell.angle_gamma   90.00
#
_symmetry.space_group_name_H-M   'P 1'
#
loop_
_entity.id
_entity.type
_entity.pdbx_description
1 polymer ?
#
loop_
_entity_poly.entity_id
_entity_poly.type
_entity_poly.pdbx_seq_one_letter_code
_entity_poly.pdbx_strand_id
1 'polypeptide(L)'
;MRLVHHSTVGSETEGSTVTDRTATPNVVATDVDLADSLVRQTRGLMFRRSIPDDYALAFRFGSVKTRDVHMLFVFFPIDAVWIVDDIVQRVERLRPWRSFERERCDLLVELPAGAGSDIEPGDRLVLESA
;
A
#
# COMPACT_ATOMS: atom_id res chain seq x y z
N MET A 1 -6.32 12.63 2.18
CA MET A 1 -5.10 12.19 1.46
C MET A 1 -5.49 11.10 0.49
N ARG A 2 -4.75 10.94 -0.60
CA ARG A 2 -4.94 9.83 -1.55
C ARG A 2 -3.63 9.07 -1.76
N LEU A 3 -3.74 7.79 -2.13
CA LEU A 3 -2.62 6.93 -2.47
C LEU A 3 -2.56 6.76 -3.99
N VAL A 4 -1.43 7.13 -4.58
CA VAL A 4 -1.25 7.17 -6.03
C VAL A 4 -0.14 6.24 -6.46
N HIS A 5 -0.43 5.36 -7.41
CA HIS A 5 0.49 4.40 -8.00
C HIS A 5 0.97 4.89 -9.36
N HIS A 6 2.28 4.80 -9.55
CA HIS A 6 2.96 5.01 -10.82
C HIS A 6 3.69 3.71 -11.17
N SER A 7 3.16 3.00 -12.16
CA SER A 7 3.81 1.80 -12.67
C SER A 7 5.09 2.18 -13.41
N THR A 8 6.14 1.40 -13.18
CA THR A 8 7.41 1.49 -13.92
C THR A 8 7.31 0.91 -15.33
N VAL A 9 6.31 0.07 -15.60
CA VAL A 9 6.07 -0.52 -16.91
C VAL A 9 5.17 0.41 -17.72
N GLY A 10 5.79 1.26 -18.54
CA GLY A 10 5.09 1.86 -19.67
C GLY A 10 4.53 0.76 -20.55
N SER A 11 3.22 0.77 -20.79
CA SER A 11 2.49 -0.27 -21.52
C SER A 11 3.13 -0.59 -22.88
N GLU A 12 3.82 -1.71 -22.98
CA GLU A 12 4.19 -2.33 -24.25
C GLU A 12 3.00 -3.15 -24.76
N THR A 13 2.10 -2.48 -25.49
CA THR A 13 1.30 -3.14 -26.52
C THR A 13 1.17 -2.19 -27.71
N GLU A 14 1.63 -2.72 -28.83
CA GLU A 14 1.84 -2.21 -30.20
C GLU A 14 0.85 -1.16 -30.73
N GLY A 15 1.39 -0.18 -31.50
CA GLY A 15 0.61 0.52 -32.53
C GLY A 15 0.69 2.06 -32.55
N SER A 16 1.86 2.60 -32.92
CA SER A 16 2.05 3.88 -33.64
C SER A 16 1.09 5.05 -33.33
N THR A 17 1.47 5.92 -32.40
CA THR A 17 1.32 7.40 -32.51
C THR A 17 2.11 8.04 -31.37
N VAL A 18 3.02 8.96 -31.69
CA VAL A 18 3.77 9.74 -30.70
C VAL A 18 2.79 10.61 -29.92
N THR A 19 2.39 10.13 -28.76
CA THR A 19 1.81 10.95 -27.69
C THR A 19 2.78 10.84 -26.54
N ASP A 20 3.18 11.99 -26.01
CA ASP A 20 3.86 12.15 -24.73
C ASP A 20 2.96 11.52 -23.65
N ARG A 21 3.11 10.20 -23.45
CA ARG A 21 2.30 9.42 -22.52
C ARG A 21 2.93 9.61 -21.15
N THR A 22 2.60 10.71 -20.50
CA THR A 22 2.66 10.80 -19.04
C THR A 22 1.89 9.59 -18.53
N ALA A 23 2.58 8.59 -17.97
CA ALA A 23 1.92 7.43 -17.38
C ALA A 23 0.87 7.96 -16.41
N THR A 24 -0.41 7.76 -16.72
CA THR A 24 -1.49 8.35 -15.92
C THR A 24 -1.43 7.74 -14.52
N PRO A 25 -1.25 8.56 -13.47
CA PRO A 25 -1.25 8.06 -12.11
C PRO A 25 -2.55 7.30 -11.82
N ASN A 26 -2.43 6.06 -11.31
CA ASN A 26 -3.57 5.25 -10.89
C ASN A 26 -3.87 5.52 -9.41
N VAL A 27 -5.08 5.93 -9.09
CA VAL A 27 -5.48 6.18 -7.70
C VAL A 27 -5.88 4.85 -7.06
N VAL A 28 -5.07 4.38 -6.11
CA VAL A 28 -5.28 3.11 -5.40
C VAL A 28 -6.28 3.28 -4.26
N ALA A 29 -6.22 4.42 -3.55
CA ALA A 29 -7.13 4.73 -2.46
C ALA A 29 -7.42 6.24 -2.43
N THR A 30 -8.68 6.59 -2.26
CA THR A 30 -9.15 7.98 -2.12
C THR A 30 -9.28 8.42 -0.67
N ASP A 31 -9.42 7.47 0.25
CA ASP A 31 -9.47 7.72 1.69
C ASP A 31 -8.27 7.08 2.39
N VAL A 32 -7.29 7.91 2.78
CA VAL A 32 -6.08 7.43 3.46
C VAL A 32 -6.02 7.96 4.88
N ASP A 33 -6.08 7.03 5.83
CA ASP A 33 -5.82 7.30 7.25
C ASP A 33 -4.32 7.18 7.53
N LEU A 34 -3.72 8.22 8.10
CA LEU A 34 -2.35 8.18 8.61
C LEU A 34 -2.31 7.75 10.07
N ALA A 35 -1.64 6.62 10.32
CA ALA A 35 -1.34 6.13 11.66
C ALA A 35 -0.07 6.80 12.23
N ASP A 36 -0.13 8.11 12.46
CA ASP A 36 1.03 8.90 12.95
C ASP A 36 1.27 8.77 14.46
N SER A 37 0.38 8.11 15.19
CA SER A 37 0.48 7.92 16.64
C SER A 37 0.70 6.45 16.99
N LEU A 38 1.63 6.17 17.91
CA LEU A 38 2.00 4.81 18.35
C LEU A 38 0.79 3.93 18.72
N VAL A 39 -0.27 4.53 19.28
CA VAL A 39 -1.52 3.85 19.63
C VAL A 39 -2.32 3.44 18.39
N ARG A 40 -2.36 4.27 17.35
CA ARG A 40 -2.97 3.89 16.06
C ARG A 40 -2.11 2.88 15.32
N GLN A 41 -0.78 2.97 15.43
CA GLN A 41 0.14 2.01 14.81
C GLN A 41 0.00 0.60 15.39
N THR A 42 -0.20 0.47 16.70
CA THR A 42 -0.37 -0.86 17.34
C THR A 42 -1.78 -1.42 17.20
N ARG A 43 -2.81 -0.58 17.00
CA ARG A 43 -4.19 -1.06 16.86
C ARG A 43 -4.51 -1.51 15.42
N GLY A 44 -3.93 -0.87 14.41
CA GLY A 44 -4.15 -1.20 13.01
C GLY A 44 -5.63 -1.42 12.67
N LEU A 45 -5.91 -2.46 11.89
CA LEU A 45 -7.25 -2.93 11.54
C LEU A 45 -7.86 -3.93 12.55
N MET A 46 -7.23 -4.15 13.71
CA MET A 46 -7.71 -5.11 14.70
C MET A 46 -9.13 -4.74 15.15
N PHE A 47 -9.99 -5.77 15.25
CA PHE A 47 -11.41 -5.64 15.63
C PHE A 47 -12.31 -4.92 14.62
N ARG A 48 -11.79 -4.48 13.46
CA ARG A 48 -12.64 -4.07 12.34
C ARG A 48 -13.23 -5.30 11.66
N ARG A 49 -14.47 -5.18 11.18
CA ARG A 49 -15.18 -6.23 10.44
C ARG A 49 -14.91 -6.16 8.93
N SER A 50 -14.65 -4.96 8.42
CA SER A 50 -14.30 -4.67 7.03
C SER A 50 -13.70 -3.26 6.95
N ILE A 51 -13.15 -2.94 5.78
CA ILE A 51 -12.76 -1.60 5.33
C ILE A 51 -13.36 -1.36 3.94
N PRO A 52 -13.61 -0.10 3.54
CA PRO A 52 -14.03 0.25 2.17
C PRO A 52 -12.98 -0.15 1.12
N ASP A 53 -13.40 -0.39 -0.12
CA ASP A 53 -12.50 -0.81 -1.21
C ASP A 53 -11.54 0.31 -1.65
N ASP A 54 -11.87 1.56 -1.37
CA ASP A 54 -11.11 2.78 -1.70
C ASP A 54 -10.31 3.34 -0.51
N TYR A 55 -10.19 2.56 0.57
CA TYR A 55 -9.52 2.95 1.81
C TYR A 55 -8.08 2.43 1.87
N ALA A 56 -7.18 3.20 2.47
CA ALA A 56 -5.85 2.73 2.88
C ALA A 56 -5.52 3.18 4.31
N LEU A 57 -4.82 2.32 5.05
CA LEU A 57 -4.20 2.70 6.31
C LEU A 57 -2.68 2.78 6.12
N ALA A 58 -2.12 3.97 6.27
CA ALA A 58 -0.71 4.23 6.05
C ALA A 58 0.02 4.49 7.38
N PHE A 59 1.12 3.79 7.60
CA PHE A 59 1.99 3.90 8.76
C PHE A 59 3.31 4.53 8.31
N ARG A 60 3.46 5.83 8.58
CA ARG A 60 4.69 6.56 8.24
C ARG A 60 5.68 6.49 9.39
N PHE A 61 6.93 6.18 9.08
CA PHE A 61 8.03 6.07 10.02
C PHE A 61 9.14 7.07 9.67
N GLY A 62 9.77 7.67 10.67
CA GLY A 62 10.88 8.62 10.44
C GLY A 62 12.22 8.00 10.03
N SER A 63 12.27 6.68 9.82
CA SER A 63 13.48 5.97 9.39
C SER A 63 13.14 4.59 8.81
N VAL A 64 13.93 4.18 7.79
CA VAL A 64 13.86 2.85 7.18
C VAL A 64 14.33 1.79 8.18
N LYS A 65 13.41 0.93 8.61
CA LYS A 65 13.68 -0.22 9.49
C LYS A 65 12.81 -1.40 9.10
N THR A 66 13.13 -2.59 9.57
CA THR A 66 12.24 -3.76 9.41
C THR A 66 10.95 -3.51 10.18
N ARG A 67 9.82 -3.57 9.46
CA ARG A 67 8.47 -3.46 10.01
C ARG A 67 7.73 -4.75 9.73
N ASP A 68 7.20 -5.35 10.78
CA ASP A 68 6.35 -6.52 10.69
C ASP A 68 4.86 -6.15 10.69
N VAL A 69 4.06 -7.00 10.06
CA VAL A 69 2.61 -6.96 10.05
C VAL A 69 2.11 -8.30 10.55
N HIS A 70 1.20 -8.26 11.52
CA HIS A 70 0.60 -9.45 12.08
C HIS A 70 -0.92 -9.43 11.93
N MET A 71 -1.51 -10.54 11.50
CA MET A 71 -2.96 -10.66 11.28
C MET A 71 -3.75 -11.10 12.52
N LEU A 72 -3.15 -11.05 13.71
CA LEU A 72 -3.83 -11.35 14.96
C LEU A 72 -5.01 -10.39 15.18
N PHE A 73 -6.22 -10.91 15.40
CA PHE A 73 -7.48 -10.15 15.51
C PHE A 73 -7.93 -9.36 14.26
N VAL A 74 -7.35 -9.65 13.09
CA VAL A 74 -7.84 -9.16 11.80
C VAL A 74 -8.69 -10.27 11.15
N PHE A 75 -9.95 -9.97 10.87
CA PHE A 75 -10.96 -10.96 10.47
C PHE A 75 -11.13 -11.11 8.94
N PHE A 76 -10.47 -10.27 8.15
CA PHE A 76 -10.55 -10.26 6.69
C PHE A 76 -9.13 -10.15 6.09
N PRO A 77 -8.90 -10.67 4.87
CA PRO A 77 -7.59 -10.56 4.23
C PRO A 77 -7.29 -9.11 3.85
N ILE A 78 -6.02 -8.75 3.87
CA ILE A 78 -5.54 -7.42 3.46
C ILE A 78 -4.32 -7.58 2.56
N ASP A 79 -4.07 -6.59 1.73
CA ASP A 79 -2.80 -6.47 1.01
C ASP A 79 -1.90 -5.51 1.80
N ALA A 80 -0.68 -5.93 2.11
CA ALA A 80 0.32 -5.12 2.80
C ALA A 80 1.42 -4.72 1.82
N VAL A 81 1.78 -3.44 1.81
CA VAL A 81 2.78 -2.85 0.92
C VAL A 81 3.87 -2.17 1.75
N TRP A 82 5.10 -2.64 1.61
CA TRP A 82 6.27 -2.05 2.26
C TRP A 82 7.01 -1.16 1.26
N ILE A 83 7.28 0.09 1.65
CA ILE A 83 7.78 1.15 0.76
C ILE A 83 9.00 1.82 1.40
N VAL A 84 10.00 2.13 0.58
CA VAL A 84 11.19 2.91 0.97
C VAL A 84 11.36 4.03 -0.03
N ASP A 85 11.42 5.27 0.45
CA ASP A 85 11.62 6.45 -0.41
C ASP A 85 10.65 6.48 -1.62
N ASP A 86 9.35 6.24 -1.35
CA ASP A 86 8.25 6.07 -2.31
C ASP A 86 8.34 4.84 -3.24
N ILE A 87 9.36 3.98 -3.12
CA ILE A 87 9.53 2.79 -3.94
C ILE A 87 9.04 1.54 -3.22
N VAL A 88 8.13 0.80 -3.85
CA VAL A 88 7.59 -0.46 -3.34
C VAL A 88 8.71 -1.50 -3.25
N GLN A 89 8.91 -2.03 -2.05
CA GLN A 89 9.88 -3.09 -1.77
C GLN A 89 9.23 -4.46 -1.82
N ARG A 90 8.00 -4.57 -1.30
CA ARG A 90 7.25 -5.82 -1.26
C ARG A 90 5.76 -5.55 -1.19
N VAL A 91 4.98 -6.41 -1.84
CA VAL A 91 3.53 -6.51 -1.72
C VAL A 91 3.19 -7.94 -1.30
N GLU A 92 2.32 -8.11 -0.31
CA GLU A 92 1.92 -9.44 0.14
C GLU A 92 0.44 -9.46 0.55
N ARG A 93 -0.28 -10.52 0.14
CA ARG A 93 -1.66 -10.75 0.59
C ARG A 93 -1.67 -11.53 1.90
N LEU A 94 -2.03 -10.84 2.98
CA LEU A 94 -2.07 -11.39 4.32
C LEU A 94 -3.42 -12.05 4.60
N ARG A 95 -3.36 -13.27 5.13
CA ARG A 95 -4.54 -14.06 5.51
C ARG A 95 -4.94 -13.78 6.95
N PRO A 96 -6.26 -13.70 7.25
CA PRO A 96 -6.78 -13.53 8.60
C PRO A 96 -6.13 -14.51 9.58
N TRP A 97 -5.77 -14.02 10.77
CA TRP A 97 -5.22 -14.78 11.90
C TRP A 97 -3.87 -15.48 11.69
N ARG A 98 -3.45 -15.73 10.46
CA ARG A 98 -2.35 -16.66 10.14
C ARG A 98 -1.09 -15.97 9.64
N SER A 99 -1.23 -14.85 8.93
CA SER A 99 -0.08 -14.21 8.32
C SER A 99 0.68 -13.35 9.31
N PHE A 100 2.00 -13.48 9.23
CA PHE A 100 2.98 -12.65 9.88
C PHE A 100 4.12 -12.41 8.88
N GLU A 101 4.27 -11.19 8.42
CA GLU A 101 5.23 -10.83 7.37
C GLU A 101 6.02 -9.61 7.78
N ARG A 102 7.25 -9.48 7.25
CA ARG A 102 8.11 -8.35 7.58
C ARG A 102 8.98 -7.98 6.40
N GLU A 103 9.23 -6.68 6.25
CA GLU A 103 10.18 -6.14 5.29
C GLU A 103 10.68 -4.78 5.77
N ARG A 104 11.77 -4.27 5.20
CA ARG A 104 12.29 -2.93 5.46
C ARG A 104 11.41 -1.88 4.78
N CYS A 105 10.95 -0.90 5.56
CA CYS A 105 10.23 0.25 5.03
C CYS A 105 10.38 1.49 5.93
N ASP A 106 10.15 2.66 5.34
CA ASP A 106 9.81 3.91 6.04
C ASP A 106 8.31 4.24 5.93
N LEU A 107 7.59 3.55 5.03
CA LEU A 107 6.15 3.61 4.90
C LEU A 107 5.59 2.19 4.71
N LEU A 108 4.63 1.82 5.55
CA LEU A 108 3.82 0.60 5.39
C LEU A 108 2.40 1.01 5.05
N VAL A 109 1.78 0.37 4.06
CA VAL A 109 0.39 0.61 3.70
C VAL A 109 -0.40 -0.69 3.77
N GLU A 110 -1.53 -0.66 4.46
CA GLU A 110 -2.52 -1.74 4.49
C GLU A 110 -3.72 -1.37 3.62
N LEU A 111 -4.05 -2.26 2.68
CA LEU A 111 -5.10 -2.10 1.68
C LEU A 111 -6.14 -3.24 1.80
N PRO A 112 -7.37 -3.03 1.30
CA PRO A 112 -8.32 -4.10 1.06
C PRO A 112 -7.69 -5.19 0.17
N ALA A 113 -7.97 -6.46 0.47
CA ALA A 113 -7.49 -7.54 -0.37
C ALA A 113 -7.96 -7.38 -1.81
N GLY A 114 -7.01 -7.35 -2.75
CA GLY A 114 -7.27 -7.12 -4.17
C GLY A 114 -6.65 -5.81 -4.65
N ALA A 115 -6.68 -4.77 -3.82
CA ALA A 115 -6.26 -3.42 -4.21
C ALA A 115 -4.75 -3.30 -4.47
N GLY A 116 -3.93 -4.22 -3.94
CA GLY A 116 -2.49 -4.27 -4.24
C GLY A 116 -2.12 -5.17 -5.42
N SER A 117 -3.08 -5.74 -6.15
CA SER A 117 -2.80 -6.76 -7.18
C SER A 117 -2.03 -6.26 -8.39
N ASP A 118 -2.18 -4.99 -8.75
CA ASP A 118 -1.47 -4.34 -9.86
C ASP A 118 -0.21 -3.60 -9.41
N ILE A 119 0.17 -3.71 -8.14
CA ILE A 119 1.36 -3.05 -7.58
C ILE A 119 2.50 -4.05 -7.50
N GLU A 120 3.63 -3.72 -8.12
CA GLU A 120 4.81 -4.57 -8.14
C GLU A 120 5.99 -3.95 -7.38
N PRO A 121 6.90 -4.76 -6.81
CA PRO A 121 8.17 -4.26 -6.30
C PRO A 121 8.94 -3.47 -7.37
N GLY A 122 9.41 -2.29 -7.01
CA GLY A 122 10.04 -1.32 -7.92
C GLY A 122 9.12 -0.20 -8.39
N ASP A 123 7.80 -0.37 -8.30
CA ASP A 123 6.86 0.71 -8.60
C ASP A 123 6.93 1.85 -7.60
N ARG A 124 6.48 3.03 -8.03
CA ARG A 124 6.40 4.19 -7.15
C ARG A 124 4.99 4.35 -6.60
N LEU A 125 4.87 4.45 -5.28
CA LEU A 125 3.60 4.64 -4.58
C LEU A 125 3.71 5.85 -3.64
N VAL A 126 2.88 6.87 -3.87
CA VAL A 126 3.01 8.18 -3.23
C VAL A 126 1.73 8.54 -2.46
N LEU A 127 1.92 9.12 -1.26
CA LEU A 127 0.85 9.74 -0.49
C LEU A 127 0.72 11.21 -0.89
N GLU A 128 -0.42 11.57 -1.48
CA GLU A 128 -0.71 12.95 -1.86
C GLU A 128 -1.68 13.60 -0.87
N SER A 129 -1.26 14.75 -0.34
CA SER A 129 -2.14 15.69 0.36
C SER A 129 -2.98 16.44 -0.67
N ALA A 130 -4.28 16.57 -0.43
CA ALA A 130 -5.16 17.41 -1.23
C ALA A 130 -4.85 18.90 -1.00
#